data_AF-A0A482VW54-F1
#
_entry.id   AF-A0A482VW54-F1
#
_cell.length_a   1.000
_cell.length_b   1.000
_cell.length_c   1.000
_cell.angle_alpha   90.00
_cell.angle_beta   90.00
_cell.angle_gamma   90.00
#
_symmetry.space_group_name_H-M   'P 1'
#
loop_
_entity.id
_entity.type
_entity.pdbx_description
1 polymer ?
#
loop_
_entity_poly.entity_id
_entity_poly.type
_entity_poly.pdbx_seq_one_letter_code
_entity_poly.pdbx_strand_id
1 'polypeptide(L)' 'MADKAEKVGRPMKFPYTFSAKIAQFPLKYYIKNQWIWRYYGLALTRLKMLQNGLKSAGRKLLNITTK' A
#
# COMPACT_ATOMS: atom_id res chain seq x y z
N MET A 1 40.92 12.99 -1.92
CA MET A 1 40.81 11.91 -2.91
C MET A 1 40.45 10.64 -2.14
N ALA A 2 39.19 10.39 -1.79
CA ALA A 2 38.10 9.96 -2.68
C ALA A 2 38.47 8.71 -3.49
N ASP A 3 38.93 7.65 -2.82
CA ASP A 3 38.94 6.33 -3.46
C ASP A 3 38.61 5.24 -2.44
N LYS A 4 37.31 4.98 -2.32
CA LYS A 4 36.81 3.63 -2.00
C LYS A 4 35.34 3.52 -2.38
N ALA A 5 35.06 3.57 -3.68
CA ALA A 5 33.82 3.05 -4.20
C ALA A 5 33.89 1.52 -4.12
N GLU A 6 33.40 0.97 -2.99
CA GLU A 6 33.40 -0.47 -2.75
C GLU A 6 32.62 -1.22 -3.83
N LYS A 7 33.37 -2.02 -4.60
CA LYS A 7 32.99 -3.21 -5.36
C LYS A 7 31.61 -3.17 -6.01
N VAL A 8 31.59 -2.72 -7.27
CA VAL A 8 30.55 -3.11 -8.23
C VAL A 8 30.65 -4.62 -8.42
N GLY A 9 29.82 -5.37 -7.69
CA GLY A 9 29.62 -6.80 -7.91
C GLY A 9 29.29 -7.04 -9.38
N ARG A 10 29.91 -8.08 -9.95
CA ARG A 10 29.85 -8.48 -11.37
C ARG A 10 28.64 -7.90 -12.11
N PRO A 11 28.85 -6.99 -13.09
CA PRO A 11 27.73 -6.42 -13.82
C PRO A 11 26.92 -7.52 -14.50
N MET A 12 25.60 -7.40 -14.47
CA MET A 12 24.71 -8.34 -15.16
C MET A 12 25.06 -8.42 -16.64
N LYS A 13 25.17 -9.64 -17.18
CA LYS A 13 25.57 -9.91 -18.58
C LYS A 13 24.71 -9.17 -19.61
N PHE A 14 23.42 -8.99 -19.34
CA PHE A 14 22.47 -8.35 -20.24
C PHE A 14 21.72 -7.20 -19.53
N PRO A 15 22.33 -6.03 -19.34
CA PRO A 15 21.78 -4.94 -18.53
C PRO A 15 20.61 -4.19 -19.20
N TYR A 16 20.30 -4.51 -20.46
CA TYR A 16 19.28 -3.81 -21.24
C TYR A 16 18.03 -4.65 -21.54
N THR A 17 17.96 -5.90 -21.07
CA THR A 17 16.73 -6.68 -21.17
C THR A 17 15.70 -6.14 -20.19
N PHE A 18 14.41 -6.29 -20.54
CA PHE A 18 13.30 -5.87 -19.70
C PHE A 18 13.38 -6.48 -18.28
N SER A 19 13.80 -7.75 -18.20
CA SER A 19 14.03 -8.45 -16.94
C SER A 19 15.20 -7.89 -16.12
N ALA A 20 16.29 -7.47 -16.76
CA ALA A 20 17.43 -6.88 -16.05
C ALA A 20 17.09 -5.51 -15.45
N LYS A 21 16.26 -4.72 -16.14
CA LYS A 21 15.75 -3.46 -15.60
C LYS A 21 14.92 -3.70 -14.34
N ILE A 22 14.01 -4.68 -14.35
CA ILE A 22 13.20 -5.04 -13.17
C ILE A 22 14.08 -5.48 -11.99
N ALA A 23 15.13 -6.25 -12.25
CA ALA A 23 16.06 -6.69 -11.20
C ALA A 23 16.90 -5.53 -10.62
N GLN A 24 17.20 -4.51 -11.42
CA GLN A 24 17.89 -3.30 -10.97
C GLN A 24 16.96 -2.34 -10.22
N PHE A 25 15.66 -2.35 -10.51
CA PHE A 25 14.70 -1.50 -9.82
C PHE A 25 14.36 -2.07 -8.43
N PRO A 26 14.59 -1.31 -7.34
CA PRO A 26 14.27 -1.75 -5.98
C PRO A 26 12.76 -1.67 -5.71
N LEU A 27 11.97 -2.47 -6.45
CA LEU A 27 10.50 -2.55 -6.34
C LEU A 27 10.06 -2.86 -4.90
N LYS A 28 10.82 -3.70 -4.20
CA LYS A 28 10.56 -4.05 -2.79
C LYS A 28 10.63 -2.83 -1.86
N TYR A 29 11.49 -1.86 -2.15
CA TYR A 29 11.61 -0.63 -1.36
C TYR A 29 10.42 0.29 -1.62
N TYR A 30 10.06 0.48 -2.89
CA TYR A 30 8.92 1.30 -3.27
C TYR A 30 7.61 0.75 -2.72
N ILE A 31 7.35 -0.55 -2.81
CA ILE A 31 6.10 -1.15 -2.30
C ILE A 31 5.97 -0.99 -0.77
N LYS A 32 7.06 -1.12 -0.02
CA LYS A 32 7.05 -1.03 1.45
C LYS A 32 6.88 0.40 1.96
N ASN A 33 7.47 1.40 1.30
CA ASN A 33 7.39 2.80 1.73
C ASN A 33 6.14 3.53 1.21
N GLN A 34 5.24 2.84 0.48
CA GLN A 34 4.00 3.45 0.00
C GLN A 34 3.05 3.72 1.17
N TRP A 35 2.98 4.99 1.54
CA TRP A 35 1.97 5.59 2.42
C TRP A 35 0.51 5.21 2.09
N ILE A 36 0.20 4.88 0.83
CA ILE A 36 -1.12 4.38 0.41
C ILE A 36 -1.59 3.24 1.31
N TRP A 37 -0.74 2.26 1.63
CA TRP A 37 -1.16 1.09 2.42
C TRP A 37 -1.56 1.44 3.85
N ARG A 38 -0.92 2.46 4.45
CA ARG A 38 -1.28 2.97 5.78
C ARG A 38 -2.63 3.67 5.76
N TYR A 39 -2.88 4.51 4.75
CA TYR A 39 -4.13 5.27 4.66
C TYR A 39 -5.31 4.43 4.19
N TYR A 40 -5.10 3.41 3.35
CA TYR A 40 -6.18 2.55 2.86
C TYR A 40 -6.83 1.75 3.99
N GLY A 41 -6.02 1.21 4.92
CA GLY A 41 -6.53 0.50 6.10
C GLY A 41 -7.32 1.39 7.05
N LEU A 42 -6.85 2.62 7.28
CA LEU A 42 -7.55 3.63 8.09
C LEU A 42 -8.85 4.11 7.43
N ALA A 43 -8.84 4.32 6.11
CA ALA A 43 -10.03 4.73 5.37
C ALA A 43 -11.11 3.65 5.39
N LEU A 44 -10.75 2.38 5.16
CA LEU A 44 -11.68 1.25 5.21
C LEU A 44 -12.26 1.04 6.61
N THR A 45 -11.42 1.07 7.64
CA THR A 45 -11.89 0.90 9.04
C THR A 45 -12.78 2.06 9.46
N ARG A 46 -12.41 3.31 9.15
CA ARG A 46 -13.23 4.49 9.45
C ARG A 46 -14.55 4.48 8.69
N LEU A 47 -14.55 4.13 7.42
CA LEU A 47 -15.76 4.05 6.59
C LEU A 47 -16.69 2.93 7.06
N LYS A 48 -16.14 1.76 7.42
CA LYS A 48 -16.93 0.64 7.97
C LYS A 48 -17.54 0.98 9.32
N MET A 49 -16.80 1.69 10.18
CA MET A 49 -17.28 2.16 11.48
C MET A 49 -18.47 3.13 11.33
N LEU A 50 -18.40 4.04 10.37
CA LEU A 50 -19.48 4.99 10.08
C LEU A 50 -20.75 4.28 9.57
N GLN A 51 -20.61 3.29 8.67
CA GLN A 51 -21.75 2.51 8.16
C GLN A 51 -22.47 1.74 9.27
N ASN A 52 -21.73 1.21 10.25
CA ASN A 52 -22.32 0.48 11.37
C ASN A 52 -23.19 1.40 12.25
N GLY A 53 -22.75 2.63 12.48
CA GLY A 53 -23.54 3.66 13.17
C GLY A 53 -24.82 4.02 12.41
N LEU A 54 -24.72 4.30 11.11
CA LEU A 54 -25.87 4.66 10.27
C LEU A 54 -26.92 3.53 10.20
N LYS A 55 -26.47 2.27 10.07
CA LYS A 55 -27.35 1.09 10.06
C LYS A 55 -28.02 0.80 11.40
N SER A 56 -27.47 1.30 12.51
CA SER A 56 -28.09 1.18 13.83
C SER A 56 -29.23 2.20 14.00
N ALA A 57 -29.06 3.42 13.50
CA ALA A 57 -30.09 4.46 13.49
C ALA A 57 -31.27 4.06 12.58
N GLY A 58 -31.00 3.56 11.37
CA GLY A 58 -32.04 3.11 10.45
C GLY A 58 -32.89 1.95 11.00
N ARG A 59 -32.28 0.99 11.70
CA ARG A 59 -33.02 -0.12 12.36
C ARG A 59 -33.87 0.35 13.54
N LYS A 60 -33.39 1.33 14.33
CA LYS A 60 -34.19 1.92 15.40
C LYS A 60 -35.41 2.66 14.86
N LEU A 61 -35.26 3.40 13.77
CA LEU A 61 -36.37 4.09 13.12
C LEU A 61 -37.38 3.10 12.51
N LEU A 62 -36.92 2.03 11.87
CA LEU A 62 -37.78 0.99 11.31
C LEU A 62 -38.64 0.28 12.38
N ASN A 63 -38.08 -0.01 13.56
CA ASN A 63 -38.82 -0.67 14.64
C ASN A 63 -39.85 0.23 15.34
N ILE A 64 -39.76 1.55 15.17
CA ILE A 64 -40.73 2.52 15.73
C ILE A 64 -41.90 2.72 14.76
N THR A 65 -41.64 2.69 13.45
CA THR A 65 -42.69 2.86 12.43
C THR A 65 -43.46 1.57 12.12
N THR A 66 -42.97 0.40 12.53
CA THR A 66 -43.67 -0.89 12.38
C THR A 66 -44.41 -1.34 13.65
N LYS A 67 -44.49 -0.47 14.66
CA LYS A 67 -45.36 -0.62 15.84
C LYS A 67 -46.62 0.20 15.65
#